data_AF-A0A0M3HJ55-F1
#
_entry.id   AF-A0A0M3HJ55-F1
#
_cell.length_a   1.000
_cell.length_b   1.000
_cell.length_c   1.000
_cell.angle_alpha   90.00
_cell.angle_beta   90.00
_cell.angle_gamma   90.00
#
_symmetry.space_group_name_H-M   'P 1'
#
loop_
_entity.id
_entity.type
_entity.pdbx_description
1 polymer ?
#
loop_
_entity_poly.entity_id
_entity_poly.type
_entity_poly.pdbx_seq_one_letter_code
_entity_poly.pdbx_strand_id
1 'polypeptide(L)' 'MVPELIGRFPVYVPFHGLDEELLVRIMQEPKNSIISQAKQQFLLDKVRLHFTDGALKEIARIAVQKKTGARALR' A
#
# COMPACT_ATOMS: atom_id res chain seq x y z
N MET A 1 -4.57 -24.75 14.63
CA MET A 1 -6.01 -24.91 14.31
C MET A 1 -6.35 -26.39 14.46
N VAL A 2 -7.54 -26.72 14.96
CA VAL A 2 -7.95 -28.13 15.12
C VAL A 2 -8.31 -28.75 13.75
N PRO A 3 -8.07 -30.06 13.55
CA PRO A 3 -8.29 -30.74 12.25
C PRO A 3 -9.71 -30.59 11.68
N GLU A 4 -10.73 -30.58 12.54
CA GLU A 4 -12.14 -30.42 12.15
C GLU A 4 -12.43 -29.06 11.52
N LEU A 5 -11.69 -28.03 11.93
CA LEU A 5 -11.85 -26.67 11.42
C LEU A 5 -11.12 -26.49 10.08
N ILE A 6 -9.96 -27.11 9.91
CA ILE A 6 -9.18 -27.11 8.66
C ILE A 6 -10.01 -27.75 7.53
N GLY A 7 -10.71 -28.85 7.82
CA GLY A 7 -11.59 -29.52 6.85
C GLY A 7 -12.80 -28.70 6.38
N ARG A 8 -13.19 -27.63 7.09
CA ARG A 8 -14.32 -26.76 6.70
C ARG A 8 -13.91 -25.56 5.84
N PHE A 9 -12.61 -25.34 5.63
CA PHE A 9 -12.08 -24.29 4.74
C PHE A 9 -11.21 -24.93 3.65
N PRO A 10 -11.82 -25.54 2.61
CA PRO A 10 -11.08 -26.28 1.58
C PRO A 10 -10.27 -25.40 0.63
N VAL A 11 -10.47 -24.08 0.67
CA VAL A 11 -9.81 -23.12 -0.23
C VAL A 11 -8.73 -22.37 0.53
N TYR A 12 -7.48 -22.54 0.08
CA TYR A 12 -6.33 -21.81 0.56
C TYR A 12 -5.75 -20.96 -0.56
N VAL A 13 -5.50 -19.68 -0.29
CA VAL A 13 -4.85 -18.77 -1.23
C VAL A 13 -3.68 -18.10 -0.52
N PRO A 14 -2.43 -18.54 -0.74
CA PRO A 14 -1.27 -17.88 -0.20
C PRO A 14 -1.08 -16.52 -0.89
N PHE A 15 -0.80 -15.49 -0.09
CA PHE A 15 -0.45 -14.16 -0.60
C PHE A 15 1.06 -14.01 -0.66
N HIS A 16 1.54 -13.36 -1.72
CA HIS A 16 2.95 -13.02 -1.86
C HIS A 16 3.28 -11.75 -1.06
N GLY A 17 4.56 -11.59 -0.76
CA GLY A 17 5.07 -10.35 -0.16
C GLY A 17 4.82 -9.14 -1.06
N LEU A 18 4.85 -7.95 -0.45
CA LEU A 18 4.73 -6.70 -1.20
C LEU A 18 6.11 -6.24 -1.65
N ASP A 19 6.32 -6.17 -2.96
CA ASP A 19 7.52 -5.62 -3.58
C ASP A 19 7.45 -4.10 -3.74
N GLU A 20 8.60 -3.47 -3.99
CA GLU A 20 8.72 -2.02 -4.17
C GLU A 20 7.78 -1.49 -5.27
N GLU A 21 7.74 -2.17 -6.42
CA GLU A 21 6.87 -1.80 -7.55
C GLU A 21 5.39 -1.88 -7.17
N LEU A 22 5.01 -2.91 -6.43
CA LEU A 22 3.63 -3.10 -5.99
C LEU A 22 3.22 -2.02 -4.99
N LEU A 23 4.12 -1.60 -4.10
CA LEU A 23 3.88 -0.48 -3.18
C LEU A 23 3.69 0.83 -3.93
N VAL A 24 4.50 1.11 -4.96
CA VAL A 24 4.31 2.30 -5.82
C VAL A 24 2.93 2.27 -6.49
N ARG A 25 2.54 1.13 -7.05
CA ARG A 25 1.21 0.94 -7.65
C ARG A 25 0.08 1.17 -6.66
N ILE A 26 0.18 0.63 -5.44
CA ILE A 26 -0.80 0.84 -4.35
C ILE A 26 -0.91 2.32 -3.95
N MET A 27 0.16 3.10 -4.05
CA MET A 27 0.11 4.54 -3.78
C MET A 27 -0.54 5.37 -4.88
N GLN A 28 -0.59 4.86 -6.13
CA GLN A 28 -1.04 5.63 -7.30
C GLN A 28 -2.39 5.17 -7.87
N GLU A 29 -2.56 3.88 -8.13
CA GLU A 29 -3.69 3.33 -8.91
C GLU A 29 -5.03 3.21 -8.18
N PRO A 30 -5.11 2.84 -6.88
CA PRO A 30 -6.40 2.65 -6.26
C PRO A 30 -7.16 3.98 -6.14
N LYS A 31 -8.48 3.92 -6.34
CA LYS A 31 -9.37 5.09 -6.28
C LYS A 31 -9.22 5.88 -4.96
N ASN A 32 -8.99 5.16 -3.87
CA ASN A 32 -8.72 5.72 -2.54
C ASN A 32 -7.24 5.55 -2.14
N SER A 33 -6.32 5.83 -3.05
CA SER A 33 -4.89 5.80 -2.76
C SER A 33 -4.49 6.85 -1.72
N ILE A 34 -3.33 6.64 -1.10
CA ILE A 34 -2.82 7.54 -0.07
C ILE A 34 -2.46 8.91 -0.68
N ILE A 35 -1.96 8.90 -1.92
CA ILE A 35 -1.67 10.12 -2.66
C ILE A 35 -2.95 10.88 -2.98
N SER A 36 -4.03 10.21 -3.41
CA SER A 36 -5.29 10.91 -3.71
C SER A 36 -5.89 11.53 -2.45
N GLN A 37 -5.85 10.81 -1.33
CA GLN A 37 -6.28 11.32 -0.03
C GLN A 37 -5.46 12.54 0.41
N ALA A 38 -4.13 12.46 0.35
CA ALA A 38 -3.24 13.57 0.69
C ALA A 38 -3.51 14.79 -0.21
N LYS A 39 -3.59 14.59 -1.53
CA LYS A 39 -3.90 15.68 -2.46
C LYS A 39 -5.23 16.35 -2.14
N GLN A 40 -6.28 15.58 -1.82
CA GLN A 40 -7.58 16.15 -1.44
C GLN A 40 -7.52 16.92 -0.13
N GLN A 41 -6.80 16.41 0.87
CA GLN A 41 -6.63 17.09 2.16
C GLN A 41 -5.98 18.47 1.98
N PHE A 42 -4.87 18.55 1.25
CA PHE A 42 -4.19 19.83 0.98
C PHE A 42 -4.97 20.74 0.03
N LEU A 43 -5.84 20.20 -0.83
CA LEU A 43 -6.68 21.00 -1.70
C LEU A 43 -7.74 21.79 -0.93
N LEU A 44 -8.18 21.30 0.24
CA LEU A 44 -9.07 22.05 1.14
C LEU A 44 -8.40 23.37 1.59
N ASP A 45 -7.09 23.35 1.80
CA ASP A 45 -6.27 24.52 2.11
C ASP A 45 -5.81 25.30 0.86
N LYS A 46 -6.37 24.99 -0.32
CA LYS A 46 -6.00 25.57 -1.62
C LYS A 46 -4.53 25.33 -2.03
N VAL A 47 -3.89 24.30 -1.47
CA VAL A 47 -2.52 23.90 -1.80
C VAL A 47 -2.52 22.78 -2.85
N ARG A 48 -1.73 22.93 -3.91
CA ARG A 48 -1.53 21.88 -4.92
C ARG A 48 -0.31 21.02 -4.55
N LEU A 49 -0.57 19.79 -4.10
CA LEU A 49 0.46 18.81 -3.78
C LEU A 49 0.80 17.95 -5.00
N HIS A 50 2.09 17.87 -5.33
CA HIS A 50 2.61 17.01 -6.40
C HIS A 50 3.71 16.10 -5.85
N PHE A 51 3.67 14.83 -6.24
CA PHE A 51 4.68 13.84 -5.90
C PHE A 51 5.39 13.43 -7.17
N THR A 52 6.72 13.45 -7.14
CA THR A 52 7.55 12.96 -8.25
C THR A 52 7.71 11.45 -8.15
N ASP A 53 7.91 10.78 -9.29
CA ASP A 53 8.09 9.32 -9.32
C ASP A 53 9.30 8.86 -8.48
N GLY A 54 10.36 9.68 -8.41
CA GLY A 54 11.52 9.40 -7.57
C GLY A 54 11.20 9.38 -6.08
N ALA A 55 10.35 10.30 -5.61
CA ALA A 55 9.92 10.33 -4.21
C ALA A 55 9.09 9.08 -3.86
N LEU A 56 8.23 8.63 -4.78
CA LEU A 56 7.40 7.45 -4.57
C LEU A 56 8.21 6.16 -4.50
N LYS A 57 9.24 6.04 -5.34
CA LYS A 57 10.19 4.90 -5.28
C LYS A 57 10.94 4.88 -3.95
N GLU A 58 11.43 6.01 -3.48
CA GLU A 58 12.17 6.05 -2.21
C GLU A 58 11.28 5.74 -1.00
N ILE A 59 10.03 6.23 -0.99
CA ILE A 59 9.04 5.87 0.03
C ILE A 59 8.78 4.36 0.02
N ALA A 60 8.60 3.76 -1.16
CA ALA A 60 8.42 2.32 -1.29
C ALA A 60 9.63 1.54 -0.78
N ARG A 61 10.85 1.97 -1.11
CA ARG A 61 12.10 1.39 -0.64
C ARG A 61 12.21 1.38 0.89
N ILE A 62 11.90 2.51 1.53
CA ILE A 62 11.90 2.65 2.99
C ILE A 62 10.85 1.71 3.63
N ALA A 63 9.67 1.60 3.03
CA ALA A 63 8.60 0.73 3.52
C ALA A 63 8.97 -0.76 3.41
N VAL A 64 9.68 -1.17 2.35
CA VAL A 64 10.23 -2.53 2.21
C VAL A 64 11.30 -2.80 3.28
N GLN A 65 12.24 -1.87 3.48
CA GLN A 65 13.29 -2.00 4.50
C GLN A 65 12.71 -2.18 5.91
N LYS A 66 11.63 -1.48 6.23
CA LYS A 66 10.95 -1.58 7.52
C LYS A 66 10.11 -2.85 7.69
N LYS A 67 9.94 -3.67 6.64
CA LYS A 67 9.12 -4.91 6.63
C LYS A 67 7.68 -4.71 7.11
N THR A 68 7.17 -3.49 6.97
CA THR A 68 5.84 -3.09 7.44
C THR A 68 4.76 -3.23 6.37
N GLY A 69 5.15 -3.56 5.13
CA GLY A 69 4.26 -3.67 3.98
C GLY A 69 3.54 -2.35 3.66
N ALA A 70 2.36 -2.42 3.04
CA ALA A 70 1.57 -1.24 2.66
C ALA A 70 1.07 -0.42 3.86
N ARG A 71 1.14 -0.97 5.08
CA ARG A 71 0.61 -0.32 6.28
C ARG A 71 1.45 0.87 6.75
N ALA A 72 2.74 0.88 6.44
CA ALA A 72 3.63 2.00 6.75
C ALA A 72 3.60 3.14 5.72
N LEU A 73 2.79 3.00 4.67
CA LEU A 73 2.63 4.06 3.68
C LEU A 73 1.64 5.16 4.14
N ARG A 74 0.88 4.92 5.22
CA ARG A 74 -0.03 5.91 5.83
C ARG A 74 0.69 6.84 6.80
#